data_AF-A0A7J9C3I2-F1
#
_entry.id   AF-A0A7J9C3I2-F1
#
_cell.length_a   1.000
_cell.length_b   1.000
_cell.length_c   1.000
_cell.angle_alpha   90.00
_cell.angle_beta   90.00
_cell.angle_gamma   90.00
#
_symmetry.space_group_name_H-M   'P 1'
#
loop_
_entity.id
_entity.type
_entity.pdbx_description
1 polymer ?
#
loop_
_entity_poly.entity_id
_entity_poly.type
_entity_poly.pdbx_seq_one_letter_code
_entity_poly.pdbx_strand_id
1 'polypeptide(L)'
;MDVRLSSLEEANLRSLDKALDGGLRKLTAKPLIREVPPALRRNEDFKKYFTPKVISIGPFHYGDPSLYQSEEIKLKLAAHFVKNIGVDKDSLYRN
;
A
#
# COMPACT_ATOMS: atom_id res chain seq x y z
N MET A 1 11.76 -23.36 1.78
CA MET A 1 10.66 -23.71 0.86
C MET A 1 10.64 -22.62 -0.19
N ASP A 2 11.21 -22.87 -1.37
CA ASP A 2 11.19 -21.88 -2.47
C ASP A 2 9.76 -21.78 -3.00
N VAL A 3 9.16 -20.61 -2.85
CA VAL A 3 7.86 -20.29 -3.44
C VAL A 3 8.11 -20.07 -4.93
N ARG A 4 7.70 -21.02 -5.77
CA ARG A 4 7.76 -20.87 -7.22
C ARG A 4 6.68 -19.89 -7.65
N LEU A 5 7.10 -18.78 -8.24
CA LEU A 5 6.21 -17.79 -8.81
C LEU A 5 5.59 -18.33 -10.11
N SER A 6 4.35 -17.95 -10.37
CA SER A 6 3.70 -18.16 -11.66
C SER A 6 4.31 -17.24 -12.73
N SER A 7 4.15 -17.61 -14.00
CA SER A 7 4.61 -16.80 -15.13
C SER A 7 4.01 -15.38 -15.13
N LEU A 8 2.78 -15.22 -14.59
CA LEU A 8 2.13 -13.93 -14.46
C LEU A 8 2.79 -13.07 -13.38
N GLU A 9 3.14 -13.65 -12.24
CA GLU A 9 3.84 -12.93 -11.16
C GLU A 9 5.22 -12.47 -11.61
N GLU A 10 5.96 -13.32 -12.33
CA GLU A 10 7.25 -12.95 -12.92
C GLU A 10 7.13 -11.81 -13.93
N ALA A 11 6.10 -11.84 -14.79
CA ALA A 11 5.85 -10.77 -15.76
C ALA A 11 5.50 -9.43 -15.05
N ASN A 12 4.70 -9.49 -13.98
CA ASN A 12 4.36 -8.33 -13.18
C ASN A 12 5.60 -7.72 -12.50
N LEU A 13 6.49 -8.56 -11.95
CA LEU A 13 7.76 -8.10 -11.34
C LEU A 13 8.64 -7.39 -12.35
N ARG A 14 8.84 -7.97 -13.55
CA ARG A 14 9.61 -7.34 -14.63
C ARG A 14 9.03 -6.01 -15.09
N SER A 15 7.70 -5.90 -15.13
CA SER A 15 7.01 -4.65 -15.44
C SER A 15 7.26 -3.57 -14.37
N LEU A 16 7.30 -4.00 -13.10
CA LEU A 16 7.61 -3.14 -11.96
C LEU A 16 9.04 -2.60 -12.04
N ASP A 17 10.03 -3.46 -12.31
CA ASP A 17 11.43 -3.07 -12.46
C ASP A 17 11.59 -1.99 -13.55
N LYS A 18 10.95 -2.22 -14.71
CA LYS A 18 10.95 -1.25 -15.81
C LYS A 18 10.30 0.10 -15.45
N ALA A 19 9.27 0.08 -14.61
CA ALA A 19 8.62 1.31 -14.13
C ALA A 19 9.49 2.07 -13.12
N LEU A 20 10.28 1.36 -12.30
CA LEU A 20 11.23 1.94 -11.36
C LEU A 20 12.45 2.54 -12.08
N ASP A 21 12.93 1.89 -13.14
CA ASP A 21 14.04 2.37 -13.99
C ASP A 21 13.69 3.65 -14.77
N GLY A 22 12.40 3.95 -14.94
CA GLY A 22 11.89 5.13 -15.66
C GLY A 22 12.22 6.49 -15.02
N GLY A 23 13.05 6.50 -13.97
CA GLY A 23 13.37 7.67 -13.16
C GLY A 23 12.18 8.07 -12.29
N LEU A 24 12.43 8.34 -11.01
CA LEU A 24 11.41 8.89 -10.11
C LEU A 24 10.95 10.23 -10.71
N ARG A 25 9.81 10.23 -11.40
CA ARG A 25 9.18 11.49 -11.84
C ARG A 25 9.08 12.36 -10.60
N LYS A 26 9.75 13.51 -10.63
CA LYS A 26 9.73 14.48 -9.53
C LYS A 26 8.28 14.91 -9.35
N LEU A 27 7.56 14.24 -8.45
CA LEU A 27 6.17 14.56 -8.13
C LEU A 27 6.21 15.93 -7.46
N THR A 28 5.90 16.97 -8.23
CA THR A 28 5.86 18.36 -7.73
C THR A 28 4.63 18.59 -6.86
N ALA A 29 3.58 17.79 -7.03
CA ALA A 29 2.41 17.77 -6.18
C ALA A 29 2.64 16.86 -4.97
N LYS A 30 2.28 17.35 -3.77
CA LYS A 30 2.14 16.46 -2.60
C LYS A 30 1.10 15.38 -2.94
N PRO A 31 1.44 14.08 -2.91
CA PRO A 31 0.45 13.03 -3.12
C PRO A 31 -0.57 13.11 -1.98
N LEU A 32 -1.80 13.46 -2.31
CA LEU A 32 -2.93 13.49 -1.38
C LEU A 32 -3.73 12.20 -1.58
N ILE A 33 -3.64 11.28 -0.62
CA ILE A 33 -4.66 10.22 -0.50
C ILE A 33 -5.93 10.94 -0.02
N ARG A 34 -6.91 11.08 -0.91
CA ARG A 34 -8.17 11.77 -0.60
C ARG A 34 -9.21 10.78 -0.08
N GLU A 35 -10.00 11.24 0.88
CA GLU A 35 -11.16 10.52 1.33
C GLU A 35 -12.22 10.51 0.23
N VAL A 36 -13.02 9.45 0.17
CA VAL A 36 -14.19 9.41 -0.71
C VAL A 36 -15.16 10.50 -0.26
N PRO A 37 -15.63 11.39 -1.17
CA PRO A 37 -16.58 12.45 -0.83
C PRO A 37 -17.80 11.92 -0.06
N PRO A 38 -18.25 12.60 1.01
CA PRO A 38 -19.39 12.14 1.81
C PRO A 38 -20.64 11.86 0.98
N ALA A 39 -20.87 12.65 -0.08
CA ALA A 39 -22.01 12.46 -0.98
C ALA A 39 -22.11 11.04 -1.58
N LEU A 40 -20.98 10.38 -1.81
CA LEU A 40 -20.92 9.02 -2.34
C LEU A 40 -21.02 7.96 -1.24
N ARG A 41 -20.58 8.29 -0.01
CA ARG A 41 -20.59 7.38 1.15
C ARG A 41 -21.88 7.36 1.95
N ARG A 42 -22.74 8.37 1.79
CA ARG A 42 -24.01 8.50 2.54
C ARG A 42 -24.99 7.35 2.28
N ASN A 43 -24.92 6.71 1.12
CA ASN A 43 -25.74 5.54 0.82
C ASN A 43 -25.07 4.28 1.38
N GLU A 44 -25.70 3.64 2.37
CA GLU A 44 -25.20 2.41 2.99
C GLU A 44 -25.03 1.26 1.98
N ASP A 45 -25.85 1.22 0.92
CA ASP A 45 -25.71 0.23 -0.16
C ASP A 45 -24.37 0.36 -0.90
N PHE A 46 -23.78 1.56 -0.89
CA PHE A 46 -22.53 1.87 -1.59
C PHE A 46 -21.29 1.81 -0.69
N LYS A 47 -21.46 1.78 0.63
CA LYS A 47 -20.34 1.74 1.60
C LYS A 47 -19.36 0.60 1.30
N LYS A 48 -19.87 -0.57 0.92
CA LYS A 48 -19.07 -1.76 0.55
C LYS A 48 -18.08 -1.53 -0.60
N TYR A 49 -18.32 -0.54 -1.47
CA TYR A 49 -17.41 -0.22 -2.58
C TYR A 49 -16.26 0.70 -2.16
N PHE A 50 -16.35 1.31 -0.98
CA PHE A 50 -15.34 2.21 -0.42
C PHE A 50 -14.60 1.61 0.77
N THR A 51 -14.97 0.40 1.20
CA THR A 51 -14.28 -0.32 2.29
C THR A 51 -13.36 -1.39 1.70
N PRO A 52 -12.06 -1.39 2.03
CA PRO A 52 -11.14 -2.45 1.66
C PRO A 52 -11.60 -3.79 2.20
N LYS A 53 -11.43 -4.86 1.42
CA LYS A 53 -11.81 -6.22 1.84
C LYS A 53 -10.68 -7.00 2.52
N VAL A 54 -9.43 -6.65 2.20
CA VAL A 54 -8.26 -7.41 2.65
C VAL A 54 -7.21 -6.48 3.21
N ILE A 55 -6.73 -5.51 2.43
CA ILE A 55 -5.66 -4.58 2.85
C ILE A 55 -6.10 -3.15 2.60
N SER A 56 -6.08 -2.31 3.64
CA SER A 56 -6.23 -0.86 3.48
C SER A 56 -4.93 -0.19 3.09
N ILE A 57 -4.98 0.65 2.07
CA ILE A 57 -3.89 1.53 1.66
C ILE A 57 -4.22 2.95 2.12
N GLY A 58 -3.40 3.50 3.02
CA GLY A 58 -3.60 4.83 3.59
C GLY A 58 -4.32 4.85 4.95
N PRO A 59 -4.53 6.05 5.51
CA PRO A 59 -4.94 6.22 6.91
C PRO A 59 -6.46 6.10 7.16
N PHE A 60 -7.30 6.17 6.12
CA PHE A 60 -8.76 6.28 6.30
C PHE A 60 -9.45 5.06 6.93
N HIS A 61 -8.84 3.87 6.84
CA HIS A 61 -9.38 2.64 7.42
C HIS A 61 -8.49 2.11 8.54
N TYR A 62 -7.68 2.99 9.15
CA TYR A 62 -6.87 2.61 10.30
C TYR A 62 -7.75 2.27 11.50
N GLY A 63 -7.45 1.16 12.17
CA GLY A 63 -8.18 0.73 13.36
C GLY A 63 -9.51 0.01 13.07
N ASP A 64 -9.80 -0.33 11.81
CA ASP A 64 -10.92 -1.19 11.47
C ASP A 64 -10.62 -2.64 11.91
N PRO A 65 -11.39 -3.23 12.85
CA PRO A 65 -11.15 -4.59 13.33
C PRO A 65 -11.16 -5.66 12.23
N SER A 66 -11.89 -5.42 11.13
CA SER A 66 -11.92 -6.33 9.99
C SER A 66 -10.60 -6.38 9.21
N LEU A 67 -9.71 -5.40 9.43
CA LEU A 67 -8.46 -5.22 8.70
C LEU A 67 -7.20 -5.42 9.56
N TYR A 68 -7.31 -5.78 10.83
CA TYR A 68 -6.16 -5.91 11.75
C TYR A 68 -5.06 -6.86 11.24
N GLN A 69 -5.44 -7.98 10.63
CA GLN A 69 -4.46 -8.90 10.04
C GLN A 69 -3.60 -8.21 8.96
N SER A 70 -4.22 -7.33 8.17
CA SER A 70 -3.52 -6.58 7.14
C SER A 70 -2.63 -5.48 7.72
N GLU A 71 -3.01 -4.90 8.85
CA GLU A 71 -2.16 -3.93 9.56
C GLU A 71 -0.88 -4.59 10.06
N GLU A 72 -0.97 -5.80 10.61
CA GLU A 72 0.20 -6.58 11.02
C GLU A 72 1.11 -6.92 9.82
N ILE A 73 0.52 -7.34 8.69
CA ILE A 73 1.28 -7.63 7.46
C ILE A 73 1.98 -6.39 6.92
N LYS A 74 1.31 -5.22 6.92
CA LYS A 74 1.92 -3.94 6.52
C LYS A 74 3.14 -3.61 7.36
N LEU A 75 3.08 -3.81 8.67
CA LEU A 75 4.21 -3.58 9.58
C LEU A 75 5.38 -4.54 9.29
N LYS A 76 5.10 -5.84 9.08
CA LYS A 76 6.13 -6.83 8.70
C LYS A 76 6.80 -6.43 7.38
N LEU A 77 6.01 -6.04 6.38
CA LEU A 77 6.53 -5.61 5.08
C LEU A 77 7.40 -4.36 5.20
N ALA A 78 6.97 -3.36 5.97
CA ALA A 78 7.77 -2.16 6.23
C ALA A 78 9.10 -2.49 6.94
N ALA A 79 9.07 -3.37 7.95
CA ALA A 79 10.27 -3.82 8.63
C ALA A 79 11.25 -4.56 7.68
N HIS A 80 10.72 -5.44 6.83
CA HIS A 80 11.52 -6.12 5.80
C HIS A 80 12.13 -5.13 4.81
N PHE A 81 11.36 -4.14 4.36
CA PHE A 81 11.83 -3.10 3.46
C PHE A 81 12.99 -2.31 4.07
N VAL A 82 12.81 -1.77 5.28
CA VAL A 82 13.83 -1.02 6.02
C VAL A 82 15.11 -1.84 6.19
N LYS A 83 14.98 -3.11 6.59
CA LYS A 83 16.11 -4.03 6.73
C LYS A 83 16.84 -4.26 5.39
N ASN A 84 16.11 -4.42 4.30
CA ASN A 84 16.67 -4.71 2.99
C ASN A 84 17.45 -3.52 2.41
N ILE A 85 16.96 -2.29 2.62
CA ILE A 85 17.63 -1.08 2.14
C ILE A 85 18.69 -0.54 3.11
N GLY A 86 18.83 -1.15 4.30
CA GLY A 86 19.85 -0.79 5.28
C GLY A 86 19.68 0.58 5.92
N VAL A 87 18.44 1.10 6.01
CA VAL A 87 18.15 2.38 6.66
C VAL A 87 17.67 2.18 8.09
N ASP A 88 17.82 3.21 8.91
CA ASP A 88 17.25 3.25 10.26
C ASP A 88 15.72 3.38 10.20
N LYS A 89 14.98 2.69 11.09
CA LYS A 89 13.50 2.68 11.09
C LYS A 89 12.91 4.08 11.27
N ASP A 90 13.60 4.97 12.00
CA ASP A 90 13.11 6.32 12.24
C ASP A 90 13.12 7.15 10.94
N SER A 91 13.83 6.68 9.89
CA SER A 91 13.77 7.29 8.55
C SER A 91 12.38 7.28 7.96
N LEU A 92 11.50 6.35 8.37
CA LEU A 92 10.12 6.29 7.88
C LEU A 92 9.28 7.48 8.34
N TYR A 93 9.71 8.19 9.39
CA TYR A 93 8.97 9.29 10.00
C TYR A 93 9.62 10.67 9.78
N ARG A 94 10.76 10.72 9.09
CA ARG A 94 11.44 11.97 8.73
C ARG A 94 10.80 12.52 7.44
N ASN A 95 9.90 13.49 7.59
CA ASN A 95 9.33 14.30 6.51
C ASN A 95 10.08 15.61 6.32
#